data_AF-A0A096ZM11-F1
#
_entry.id   AF-A0A096ZM11-F1
#
_cell.length_a   1.000
_cell.length_b   1.000
_cell.length_c   1.000
_cell.angle_alpha   90.00
_cell.angle_beta   90.00
_cell.angle_gamma   90.00
#
_symmetry.space_group_name_H-M   'P 1'
#
loop_
_entity.id
_entity.type
_entity.pdbx_description
1 polymer ?
#
loop_
_entity_poly.entity_id
_entity_poly.type
_entity_poly.pdbx_seq_one_letter_code
_entity_poly.pdbx_strand_id
1 'polypeptide(L)'
;KPEDMELFPPEEKGFSYLMLFDDYNKIDLTLLPLEELDNYLKGDKLIKVLIDKDCRIKRDIVPTDIDYHVRKPSAREYDDCCNEFWNVTPYVIKGLCRKEILFAIDHFNQIVRHELLRMISWKVGIETGFKLSVGKNYKFIERYISEDLWEKLLSTYRMDSYENIWEALFLCH
;
A
#
# COMPACT_ATOMS: atom_id res chain seq x y z
N LYS A 1 10.79 18.55 13.66
CA LYS A 1 11.25 17.14 13.50
C LYS A 1 10.02 16.30 13.15
N PRO A 2 10.15 15.13 12.50
CA PRO A 2 8.98 14.28 12.22
C PRO A 2 8.11 14.05 13.46
N GLU A 3 8.73 13.95 14.64
CA GLU A 3 8.06 13.70 15.92
C GLU A 3 7.42 14.94 16.57
N ASP A 4 7.61 16.12 15.96
CA ASP A 4 7.16 17.42 16.48
C ASP A 4 6.28 18.11 15.42
N MET A 5 5.54 17.31 14.66
CA MET A 5 4.56 17.79 13.68
C MET A 5 3.16 17.75 14.30
N GLU A 6 2.41 18.84 14.16
CA GLU A 6 1.03 18.91 14.67
C GLU A 6 0.05 18.08 13.83
N LEU A 7 0.27 18.02 12.51
CA LEU A 7 -0.59 17.26 11.59
C LEU A 7 -0.27 15.77 11.58
N PHE A 8 0.95 15.39 11.95
CA PHE A 8 1.45 14.01 11.91
C PHE A 8 2.14 13.71 13.23
N PRO A 9 1.38 13.39 14.29
CA PRO A 9 1.95 13.11 15.59
C PRO A 9 2.88 11.90 15.52
N PRO A 10 3.89 11.81 16.41
CA PRO A 10 4.82 10.69 16.44
C PRO A 10 4.09 9.38 16.74
N GLU A 11 4.30 8.36 15.90
CA GLU A 11 3.76 7.01 16.10
C GLU A 11 4.69 6.11 16.92
N GLU A 12 6.00 6.39 16.90
CA GLU A 12 7.02 5.56 17.56
C GLU A 12 7.87 6.38 18.55
N LYS A 13 8.43 5.68 19.54
CA LYS A 13 9.44 6.26 20.43
C LYS A 13 10.75 6.46 19.67
N GLY A 14 11.49 7.51 20.01
CA GLY A 14 12.81 7.78 19.44
C GLY A 14 12.86 9.11 18.71
N PHE A 15 13.88 9.26 17.88
CA PHE A 15 14.09 10.46 17.06
C PHE A 15 14.46 10.07 15.64
N SER A 16 13.71 10.57 14.67
CA SER A 16 13.94 10.31 13.26
C SER A 16 14.47 11.55 12.55
N TYR A 17 15.40 11.30 11.63
CA TYR A 17 15.97 12.27 10.73
C TYR A 17 15.63 11.84 9.31
N LEU A 18 14.72 12.55 8.67
CA LEU A 18 14.44 12.39 7.24
C LEU A 18 15.37 13.35 6.51
N MET A 19 16.41 12.80 5.89
CA MET A 19 17.50 13.58 5.29
C MET A 19 17.44 13.43 3.78
N LEU A 20 17.47 14.56 3.08
CA LEU A 20 17.69 14.63 1.64
C LEU A 20 19.10 15.15 1.41
N PHE A 21 19.94 14.33 0.79
CA PHE A 21 21.33 14.64 0.49
C PHE A 21 21.45 15.43 -0.81
N ASP A 22 22.61 16.04 -1.04
CA ASP A 22 22.94 16.85 -2.22
C ASP A 22 22.96 16.04 -3.52
N ASP A 23 23.19 14.74 -3.42
CA ASP A 23 23.08 13.76 -4.50
C ASP A 23 21.65 13.24 -4.73
N TYR A 24 20.65 13.88 -4.09
CA TYR A 24 19.23 13.53 -4.14
C TYR A 24 18.85 12.19 -3.50
N ASN A 25 19.77 11.50 -2.82
CA ASN A 25 19.40 10.35 -2.00
C ASN A 25 18.60 10.80 -0.77
N LYS A 26 17.55 10.05 -0.44
CA LYS A 26 16.79 10.23 0.79
C LYS A 26 17.08 9.08 1.76
N ILE A 27 17.46 9.41 2.98
CA ILE A 27 17.62 8.44 4.08
C ILE A 27 16.72 8.85 5.23
N ASP A 28 15.92 7.89 5.69
CA ASP A 28 15.16 8.00 6.92
C ASP A 28 15.95 7.24 8.01
N LEU A 29 16.56 7.99 8.95
CA LEU A 29 17.37 7.45 10.05
C LEU A 29 16.62 7.60 11.37
N THR A 30 16.40 6.50 12.08
CA THR A 30 15.77 6.52 13.41
C THR A 30 16.80 6.14 14.48
N LEU A 31 16.88 6.97 15.53
CA LEU A 31 17.63 6.69 16.75
C LEU A 31 16.66 6.17 17.82
N LEU A 32 16.86 4.92 18.22
CA LEU A 32 16.06 4.25 19.23
C LEU A 32 16.88 4.02 20.51
N PRO A 33 16.26 4.16 21.69
CA PRO A 33 16.90 3.77 22.94
C PRO A 33 17.06 2.24 22.99
N LEU A 34 18.11 1.76 23.68
CA LEU A 34 18.48 0.34 23.65
C LEU A 34 17.41 -0.59 24.21
N GLU A 35 16.57 -0.08 25.11
CA GLU A 35 15.45 -0.80 25.70
C GLU A 35 14.40 -1.22 24.65
N GLU A 36 14.36 -0.54 23.50
CA GLU A 36 13.43 -0.86 22.40
C GLU A 36 14.00 -1.89 21.42
N LEU A 37 15.24 -2.36 21.58
CA LEU A 37 15.89 -3.29 20.66
C LEU A 37 15.04 -4.55 20.41
N ASP A 38 14.52 -5.17 21.48
CA ASP A 38 13.72 -6.39 21.36
C ASP A 38 12.37 -6.14 20.67
N ASN A 39 11.77 -4.96 20.87
CA ASN A 39 10.53 -4.59 20.20
C ASN A 39 10.77 -4.33 18.72
N TYR A 40 11.84 -3.58 18.40
CA TYR A 40 12.24 -3.29 17.02
C TYR A 40 12.52 -4.58 16.24
N LEU A 41 13.31 -5.50 16.81
CA LEU A 41 13.62 -6.80 16.19
C LEU A 41 12.42 -7.76 16.08
N LYS A 42 11.30 -7.48 16.74
CA LYS A 42 10.04 -8.22 16.59
C LYS A 42 9.09 -7.58 15.58
N GLY A 43 9.35 -6.34 15.17
CA GLY A 43 8.54 -5.59 14.22
C GLY A 43 8.73 -6.11 12.80
N ASP A 44 9.38 -5.31 11.96
CA ASP A 44 9.57 -5.64 10.54
C ASP A 44 10.55 -6.81 10.35
N LYS A 45 10.21 -7.76 9.49
CA LYS A 45 11.07 -8.90 9.15
C LYS A 45 12.11 -8.60 8.08
N LEU A 46 12.10 -7.41 7.47
CA LEU A 46 13.09 -6.97 6.50
C LEU A 46 14.38 -6.42 7.14
N ILE A 47 14.46 -6.39 8.47
CA ILE A 47 15.62 -5.86 9.20
C ILE A 47 16.88 -6.64 8.85
N LYS A 48 17.93 -5.90 8.45
CA LYS A 48 19.29 -6.41 8.29
C LYS A 48 20.21 -5.75 9.30
N VAL A 49 20.76 -6.55 10.22
CA VAL A 49 21.75 -6.07 11.19
C VAL A 49 23.08 -5.84 10.47
N LEU A 50 23.61 -4.62 10.55
CA LEU A 50 24.91 -4.26 9.97
C LEU A 50 26.06 -4.40 10.97
N ILE A 51 25.82 -4.04 12.24
CA ILE A 51 26.82 -4.11 13.31
C ILE A 51 26.15 -4.32 14.66
N ASP A 52 26.72 -5.19 15.49
CA ASP A 52 26.39 -5.35 16.91
C ASP A 52 27.70 -5.32 17.71
N LYS A 53 27.93 -4.21 18.41
CA LYS A 53 29.21 -3.95 19.11
C LYS A 53 29.32 -4.71 20.43
N ASP A 54 28.18 -5.04 21.05
CA ASP A 54 28.10 -5.60 22.39
C ASP A 54 27.65 -7.06 22.39
N CYS A 55 27.46 -7.66 21.20
CA CYS A 55 26.92 -9.00 21.01
C CYS A 55 25.57 -9.20 21.73
N ARG A 56 24.67 -8.20 21.66
CA ARG A 56 23.33 -8.22 22.28
C ARG A 56 22.36 -9.12 21.53
N ILE A 57 22.52 -9.24 20.22
CA ILE A 57 21.64 -10.01 19.35
C ILE A 57 22.12 -11.47 19.37
N LYS A 58 21.37 -12.34 20.06
CA LYS A 58 21.74 -13.75 20.26
C LYS A 58 21.25 -14.71 19.17
N ARG A 59 20.48 -14.20 18.20
CA ARG A 59 19.88 -14.98 17.12
C ARG A 59 20.25 -14.38 15.77
N ASP A 60 20.34 -15.22 14.76
CA ASP A 60 20.47 -14.73 13.39
C ASP A 60 19.18 -14.01 12.97
N ILE A 61 19.34 -12.79 12.47
CA ILE A 61 18.25 -12.01 11.88
C ILE A 61 18.39 -12.13 10.36
N VAL A 62 17.52 -12.95 9.76
CA VAL A 62 17.47 -13.15 8.31
C VAL A 62 16.32 -12.32 7.75
N PRO A 63 16.60 -11.32 6.89
CA PRO A 63 15.56 -10.52 6.26
C PRO A 63 14.60 -11.38 5.44
N THR A 64 13.29 -11.20 5.62
CA THR A 64 12.26 -11.85 4.81
C THR A 64 11.07 -10.92 4.57
N ASP A 65 10.50 -11.00 3.38
CA ASP A 65 9.33 -10.24 2.96
C ASP A 65 8.00 -10.97 3.20
N ILE A 66 8.03 -12.10 3.92
CA ILE A 66 6.88 -13.01 4.12
C ILE A 66 5.63 -12.31 4.65
N ASP A 67 5.80 -11.27 5.48
CA ASP A 67 4.67 -10.52 6.06
C ASP A 67 3.97 -9.62 5.02
N TYR A 68 4.63 -9.37 3.89
CA TYR A 68 4.08 -8.58 2.78
C TYR A 68 3.55 -9.45 1.65
N HIS A 69 3.63 -10.79 1.77
CA HIS A 69 3.09 -11.68 0.77
C HIS A 69 1.58 -11.50 0.68
N VAL A 70 1.04 -11.62 -0.54
CA VAL A 70 -0.41 -11.63 -0.74
C VAL A 70 -0.97 -12.78 0.11
N ARG A 71 -1.93 -12.46 0.98
CA ARG A 71 -2.60 -13.47 1.79
C ARG A 71 -3.83 -13.98 1.07
N LYS A 72 -4.05 -15.29 1.14
CA LYS A 72 -5.29 -15.90 0.66
C LYS A 72 -6.48 -15.32 1.44
N PRO A 73 -7.47 -14.71 0.76
CA PRO A 73 -8.65 -14.22 1.45
C PRO A 73 -9.49 -15.38 1.97
N SER A 74 -10.11 -15.16 3.12
CA SER A 74 -11.28 -15.92 3.54
C SER A 74 -12.47 -15.61 2.63
N ALA A 75 -13.48 -16.48 2.63
CA ALA A 75 -14.72 -16.24 1.91
C ALA A 75 -15.39 -14.92 2.33
N ARG A 76 -15.25 -14.55 3.61
CA ARG A 76 -15.79 -13.30 4.15
C ARG A 76 -15.03 -12.08 3.66
N GLU A 77 -13.69 -12.09 3.68
CA GLU A 77 -12.90 -10.96 3.14
C GLU A 77 -13.18 -10.74 1.66
N TYR A 78 -13.37 -11.81 0.89
CA TYR A 78 -13.78 -11.71 -0.51
C TYR A 78 -15.15 -11.03 -0.66
N ASP A 79 -16.14 -11.44 0.12
CA ASP A 79 -17.48 -10.83 0.11
C ASP A 79 -17.43 -9.36 0.55
N ASP A 80 -16.70 -9.06 1.63
CA ASP A 80 -16.49 -7.70 2.14
C ASP A 80 -15.86 -6.79 1.08
N CYS A 81 -14.85 -7.28 0.34
CA CYS A 81 -14.22 -6.54 -0.77
C CYS A 81 -15.22 -6.23 -1.90
N CYS A 82 -16.04 -7.22 -2.28
CA CYS A 82 -17.08 -7.01 -3.30
C CYS A 82 -18.12 -5.99 -2.81
N ASN A 83 -18.59 -6.15 -1.56
CA ASN A 83 -19.58 -5.26 -0.96
C ASN A 83 -19.07 -3.82 -0.91
N GLU A 84 -17.84 -3.60 -0.46
CA GLU A 84 -17.27 -2.25 -0.36
C GLU A 84 -17.13 -1.59 -1.74
N PHE A 85 -16.64 -2.34 -2.73
CA PHE A 85 -16.55 -1.89 -4.12
C PHE A 85 -17.92 -1.45 -4.67
N TRP A 86 -18.95 -2.26 -4.50
CA TRP A 86 -20.30 -1.97 -5.02
C TRP A 86 -21.03 -0.91 -4.19
N ASN A 87 -20.83 -0.86 -2.88
CA ASN A 87 -21.51 0.11 -2.00
C ASN A 87 -21.01 1.55 -2.24
N VAL A 88 -19.73 1.72 -2.58
CA VAL A 88 -19.13 3.04 -2.79
C VAL A 88 -19.23 3.51 -4.25
N THR A 89 -19.38 2.60 -5.21
CA THR A 89 -19.65 2.93 -6.61
C THR A 89 -20.78 3.97 -6.79
N PRO A 90 -21.95 3.85 -6.12
CA PRO A 90 -23.00 4.88 -6.13
C PRO A 90 -22.55 6.27 -5.66
N TYR A 91 -21.54 6.39 -4.78
CA TYR A 91 -21.04 7.69 -4.34
C TYR A 91 -20.25 8.37 -5.45
N VAL A 92 -19.41 7.61 -6.17
CA VAL A 92 -18.74 8.10 -7.39
C VAL A 92 -19.79 8.58 -8.40
N ILE A 93 -20.79 7.75 -8.69
CA ILE A 93 -21.90 8.06 -9.62
C ILE A 93 -22.64 9.34 -9.18
N LYS A 94 -23.01 9.44 -7.90
CA LYS A 94 -23.69 10.63 -7.35
C LYS A 94 -22.83 11.88 -7.51
N GLY A 95 -21.53 11.80 -7.22
CA GLY A 95 -20.60 12.90 -7.40
C GLY A 95 -20.54 13.37 -8.85
N LEU A 96 -20.44 12.44 -9.80
CA LEU A 96 -20.43 12.77 -11.23
C LEU A 96 -21.74 13.43 -11.69
N CYS A 97 -22.89 12.88 -11.29
CA CYS A 97 -24.21 13.43 -11.61
C CYS A 97 -24.44 14.83 -11.00
N ARG A 98 -23.89 15.09 -9.81
CA ARG A 98 -24.00 16.37 -9.09
C ARG A 98 -22.94 17.39 -9.47
N LYS A 99 -22.04 17.03 -10.39
CA LYS A 99 -20.88 17.85 -10.76
C LYS A 99 -19.91 18.12 -9.60
N GLU A 100 -19.77 17.17 -8.68
CA GLU A 100 -18.83 17.19 -7.56
C GLU A 100 -17.58 16.34 -7.90
N ILE A 101 -16.72 16.83 -8.81
CA ILE A 101 -15.65 16.00 -9.40
C ILE A 101 -14.64 15.49 -8.37
N LEU A 102 -14.20 16.34 -7.44
CA LEU A 102 -13.24 15.94 -6.41
C LEU A 102 -13.80 14.88 -5.46
N PHE A 103 -15.09 14.97 -5.12
CA PHE A 103 -15.78 13.97 -4.31
C PHE A 103 -15.81 12.61 -5.02
N ALA A 104 -16.11 12.60 -6.33
CA ALA A 104 -16.11 11.38 -7.12
C ALA A 104 -14.70 10.78 -7.24
N ILE A 105 -13.70 11.61 -7.56
CA ILE A 105 -12.28 11.21 -7.66
C ILE A 105 -11.79 10.59 -6.35
N ASP A 106 -12.12 11.20 -5.21
CA ASP A 106 -11.64 10.74 -3.91
C ASP A 106 -12.22 9.37 -3.55
N HIS A 107 -13.53 9.17 -3.68
CA HIS A 107 -14.16 7.87 -3.46
C HIS A 107 -13.66 6.81 -4.45
N PHE A 108 -13.41 7.20 -5.70
CA PHE A 108 -12.85 6.30 -6.70
C PHE A 108 -11.44 5.85 -6.29
N ASN A 109 -10.55 6.80 -5.99
CA ASN A 109 -9.15 6.54 -5.70
C ASN A 109 -8.95 5.78 -4.39
N GLN A 110 -9.65 6.20 -3.34
CA GLN A 110 -9.44 5.66 -2.00
C GLN A 110 -10.14 4.32 -1.79
N ILE A 111 -11.25 4.05 -2.49
CA ILE A 111 -12.09 2.88 -2.20
C ILE A 111 -12.28 2.02 -3.45
N VAL A 112 -12.93 2.51 -4.50
CA VAL A 112 -13.30 1.68 -5.67
C VAL A 112 -12.06 1.05 -6.32
N ARG A 113 -11.04 1.85 -6.65
CA ARG A 113 -9.79 1.31 -7.20
C ARG A 113 -9.01 0.49 -6.17
N HIS A 114 -9.08 0.86 -4.89
CA HIS A 114 -8.38 0.12 -3.85
C HIS A 114 -8.89 -1.33 -3.76
N GLU A 115 -10.20 -1.54 -3.80
CA GLU A 115 -10.80 -2.87 -3.79
C GLU A 115 -10.58 -3.61 -5.13
N LEU A 116 -10.59 -2.91 -6.27
CA LEU A 116 -10.18 -3.50 -7.56
C LEU A 116 -8.74 -4.04 -7.51
N LEU A 117 -7.80 -3.23 -7.02
CA LEU A 117 -6.39 -3.62 -6.86
C LEU A 117 -6.24 -4.79 -5.87
N ARG A 118 -7.04 -4.81 -4.79
CA ARG A 118 -7.08 -5.93 -3.85
C ARG A 118 -7.52 -7.21 -4.55
N MET A 119 -8.60 -7.16 -5.33
CA MET A 119 -9.10 -8.30 -6.11
C MET A 119 -8.06 -8.82 -7.11
N ILE A 120 -7.40 -7.92 -7.85
CA ILE A 120 -6.30 -8.27 -8.77
C ILE A 120 -5.14 -8.89 -7.98
N SER A 121 -4.79 -8.35 -6.81
CA SER A 121 -3.72 -8.93 -5.97
C SER A 121 -4.04 -10.35 -5.51
N TRP A 122 -5.30 -10.66 -5.18
CA TRP A 122 -5.72 -12.02 -4.86
C TRP A 122 -5.66 -12.95 -6.06
N LYS A 123 -6.02 -12.49 -7.26
CA LYS A 123 -5.81 -13.25 -8.50
C LYS A 123 -4.33 -13.60 -8.69
N VAL A 124 -3.43 -12.62 -8.55
CA VAL A 124 -1.97 -12.84 -8.58
C VAL A 124 -1.55 -13.84 -7.50
N GLY A 125 -2.09 -13.71 -6.28
CA GLY A 125 -1.85 -14.64 -5.20
C GLY A 125 -2.26 -16.09 -5.53
N ILE A 126 -3.42 -16.28 -6.17
CA ILE A 126 -3.87 -17.60 -6.63
C ILE A 126 -2.90 -18.18 -7.66
N GLU A 127 -2.52 -17.39 -8.66
CA GLU A 127 -1.65 -17.81 -9.78
C GLU A 127 -0.21 -18.12 -9.32
N THR A 128 0.24 -17.51 -8.22
CA THR A 128 1.60 -17.63 -7.69
C THR A 128 1.68 -18.48 -6.42
N GLY A 129 0.55 -19.02 -5.97
CA GLY A 129 0.45 -19.81 -4.74
C GLY A 129 0.71 -19.02 -3.46
N PHE A 130 0.46 -17.70 -3.46
CA PHE A 130 0.59 -16.79 -2.31
C PHE A 130 2.02 -16.69 -1.74
N LYS A 131 3.03 -16.78 -2.61
CA LYS A 131 4.46 -16.81 -2.22
C LYS A 131 5.24 -15.53 -2.53
N LEU A 132 4.53 -14.44 -2.84
CA LEU A 132 5.18 -13.17 -3.18
C LEU A 132 4.37 -11.97 -2.72
N SER A 133 5.06 -10.84 -2.62
CA SER A 133 4.47 -9.52 -2.41
C SER A 133 4.24 -8.79 -3.73
N VAL A 134 3.08 -8.13 -3.85
CA VAL A 134 2.82 -7.13 -4.91
C VAL A 134 3.35 -5.73 -4.54
N GLY A 135 4.04 -5.63 -3.40
CA GLY A 135 4.64 -4.39 -2.89
C GLY A 135 3.64 -3.43 -2.26
N LYS A 136 4.14 -2.55 -1.38
CA LYS A 136 3.36 -1.45 -0.81
C LYS A 136 2.73 -0.61 -1.93
N ASN A 137 1.43 -0.31 -1.78
CA ASN A 137 0.62 0.36 -2.80
C ASN A 137 0.66 -0.32 -4.18
N TYR A 138 0.76 -1.66 -4.22
CA TYR A 138 0.71 -2.45 -5.45
C TYR A 138 1.81 -2.14 -6.47
N LYS A 139 2.93 -1.52 -6.03
CA LYS A 139 4.02 -1.04 -6.91
C LYS A 139 4.68 -2.10 -7.78
N PHE A 140 4.45 -3.39 -7.53
CA PHE A 140 4.99 -4.50 -8.32
C PHE A 140 3.92 -5.30 -9.07
N ILE A 141 2.64 -4.88 -9.03
CA ILE A 141 1.53 -5.67 -9.59
C ILE A 141 1.64 -5.89 -11.10
N GLU A 142 2.16 -4.92 -11.84
CA GLU A 142 2.42 -4.98 -13.28
C GLU A 142 3.26 -6.20 -13.68
N ARG A 143 4.19 -6.62 -12.83
CA ARG A 143 5.09 -7.76 -13.10
C ARG A 143 4.36 -9.11 -13.16
N TYR A 144 3.11 -9.16 -12.68
CA TYR A 144 2.39 -10.41 -12.45
C TYR A 144 1.04 -10.49 -13.17
N ILE A 145 0.63 -9.43 -13.87
CA ILE A 145 -0.63 -9.40 -14.62
C ILE A 145 -0.35 -9.33 -16.12
N SER A 146 -1.35 -9.66 -16.95
CA SER A 146 -1.24 -9.51 -18.40
C SER A 146 -1.14 -8.03 -18.79
N GLU A 147 -0.49 -7.77 -19.91
CA GLU A 147 -0.41 -6.42 -20.51
C GLU A 147 -1.81 -5.81 -20.73
N ASP A 148 -2.76 -6.57 -21.28
CA ASP A 148 -4.16 -6.13 -21.42
C ASP A 148 -4.82 -5.70 -20.10
N LEU A 149 -4.57 -6.44 -19.00
CA LEU A 149 -5.13 -6.08 -17.69
C LEU A 149 -4.43 -4.84 -17.12
N TRP A 150 -3.12 -4.70 -17.34
CA TRP A 150 -2.37 -3.53 -16.93
C TRP A 150 -2.82 -2.27 -17.66
N GLU A 151 -3.01 -2.34 -18.98
CA GLU A 151 -3.51 -1.22 -19.79
C GLU A 151 -4.90 -0.78 -19.36
N LYS A 152 -5.82 -1.73 -19.09
CA LYS A 152 -7.14 -1.42 -18.53
C LYS A 152 -7.04 -0.76 -17.17
N LEU A 153 -6.21 -1.30 -16.27
CA LEU A 153 -6.00 -0.74 -14.94
C LEU A 153 -5.44 0.69 -15.02
N LEU A 154 -4.42 0.93 -15.83
CA LEU A 154 -3.85 2.27 -16.05
C LEU A 154 -4.87 3.24 -16.65
N SER A 155 -5.72 2.77 -17.55
CA SER A 155 -6.77 3.60 -18.17
C SER A 155 -7.78 4.12 -17.12
N THR A 156 -7.95 3.41 -16.00
CA THR A 156 -8.79 3.90 -14.90
C THR A 156 -8.24 5.15 -14.20
N TYR A 157 -6.98 5.53 -14.40
CA TYR A 157 -6.37 6.70 -13.74
C TYR A 157 -6.62 8.03 -14.45
N ARG A 158 -7.22 8.01 -15.65
CA ARG A 158 -7.63 9.24 -16.34
C ARG A 158 -8.81 9.89 -15.60
N MET A 159 -8.54 10.97 -14.86
CA MET A 159 -9.51 11.65 -13.99
C MET A 159 -9.58 13.16 -14.18
N ASP A 160 -9.09 13.66 -15.31
CA ASP A 160 -8.99 15.07 -15.66
C ASP A 160 -10.31 15.65 -16.24
N SER A 161 -11.36 14.84 -16.38
CA SER A 161 -12.70 15.27 -16.81
C SER A 161 -13.81 14.34 -16.29
N TYR A 162 -15.06 14.79 -16.32
CA TYR A 162 -16.20 13.95 -15.92
C TYR A 162 -16.35 12.73 -16.84
N GLU A 163 -16.16 12.93 -18.15
CA GLU A 163 -16.24 11.91 -19.18
C GLU A 163 -15.20 10.81 -18.92
N ASN A 164 -13.96 11.22 -18.62
CA ASN A 164 -12.87 10.27 -18.33
C ASN A 164 -13.14 9.47 -17.04
N ILE A 165 -13.73 10.08 -16.01
CA ILE A 165 -14.07 9.35 -14.77
C ILE A 165 -15.22 8.37 -15.02
N TRP A 166 -16.19 8.71 -15.87
CA TRP A 166 -17.22 7.76 -16.30
C TRP A 166 -16.61 6.57 -17.06
N GLU A 167 -15.72 6.83 -18.03
CA GLU A 167 -14.98 5.78 -18.75
C GLU A 167 -14.19 4.89 -17.77
N ALA A 168 -13.44 5.50 -16.85
CA ALA A 168 -12.68 4.80 -15.82
C ALA A 168 -13.57 3.93 -14.94
N LEU A 169 -14.76 4.43 -14.56
CA LEU A 169 -15.72 3.68 -13.76
C LEU A 169 -16.23 2.46 -14.52
N PHE A 170 -16.62 2.63 -15.78
CA PHE A 170 -17.09 1.52 -16.61
C PHE A 170 -16.00 0.47 -16.88
N LEU A 171 -14.73 0.86 -16.98
CA LEU A 171 -13.63 -0.10 -17.11
C LEU A 171 -13.42 -0.96 -15.86
N CYS A 172 -13.89 -0.52 -14.69
CA CYS A 172 -13.83 -1.29 -13.45
C CYS A 172 -14.95 -2.33 -13.30
N HIS A 173 -15.99 -2.30 -14.15
CA HIS A 173 -17.21 -3.10 -14.06
C HIS A 173 -17.35 -4.09 -15.22
#